data_AF-A0A6I3V0T7-F1
#
_entry.id   AF-A0A6I3V0T7-F1
#
_cell.length_a   1.000
_cell.length_b   1.000
_cell.length_c   1.000
_cell.angle_alpha   90.00
_cell.angle_beta   90.00
_cell.angle_gamma   90.00
#
_symmetry.space_group_name_H-M   'P 1'
#
loop_
_entity.id
_entity.type
_entity.pdbx_description
1 polymer ?
#
loop_
_entity_poly.entity_id
_entity_poly.type
_entity_poly.pdbx_seq_one_letter_code
_entity_poly.pdbx_strand_id
1 'polypeptide(L)' 'AILKPKIRTALKAALVPSLAEKTRLEFAHHQNTAGMLGAYYHFKTKQS' A
#
# COMPACT_ATOMS: atom_id res chain seq x y z
N ALA A 1 4.41 -11.02 -9.38
CA ALA A 1 4.66 -11.36 -7.96
C ALA A 1 3.63 -12.37 -7.47
N ILE A 2 4.10 -13.53 -7.01
CA ILE A 2 3.29 -14.74 -6.71
C ILE A 2 2.33 -14.54 -5.53
N LEU A 3 2.62 -13.61 -4.61
CA LEU A 3 1.82 -13.39 -3.41
C LEU A 3 0.52 -12.60 -3.65
N LYS A 4 0.45 -11.76 -4.68
CA LYS A 4 -0.71 -10.87 -4.89
C LYS A 4 -2.03 -11.65 -5.08
N PRO A 5 -2.07 -12.73 -5.87
CA PRO A 5 -3.27 -13.57 -5.96
C PRO A 5 -3.63 -14.26 -4.63
N LYS A 6 -2.65 -14.79 -3.89
CA LYS A 6 -2.88 -15.46 -2.61
C LYS A 6 -3.50 -14.52 -1.57
N ILE A 7 -2.94 -13.31 -1.46
CA ILE A 7 -3.46 -12.27 -0.55
C ILE A 7 -4.84 -11.78 -1.00
N ARG A 8 -5.07 -11.65 -2.33
CA ARG A 8 -6.38 -11.28 -2.87
C ARG A 8 -7.47 -12.27 -2.47
N THR A 9 -7.18 -13.58 -2.52
CA THR A 9 -8.12 -14.63 -2.12
C THR A 9 -8.45 -14.54 -0.64
N ALA A 10 -7.43 -14.42 0.23
CA ALA A 10 -7.64 -14.29 1.67
C ALA A 10 -8.44 -13.01 2.02
N LEU A 11 -8.16 -11.89 1.34
CA LEU A 11 -8.88 -10.63 1.52
C LEU A 11 -10.36 -10.75 1.20
N LYS A 12 -10.72 -11.46 0.11
CA LYS A 12 -12.13 -11.72 -0.25
C LYS A 12 -12.84 -12.63 0.75
N ALA A 13 -12.13 -13.56 1.38
CA ALA A 13 -12.70 -14.46 2.39
C ALA A 13 -12.90 -13.76 3.75
N ALA A 14 -12.07 -12.77 4.07
CA ALA A 14 -12.06 -12.11 5.38
C ALA A 14 -12.91 -10.84 5.45
N LEU A 15 -13.19 -10.18 4.32
CA LEU A 15 -13.94 -8.93 4.28
C LEU A 15 -15.34 -9.13 3.71
N VAL A 16 -16.30 -8.32 4.18
CA VAL A 16 -17.63 -8.22 3.53
C VAL A 16 -17.47 -7.73 2.08
N PRO A 17 -18.34 -8.14 1.14
CA PRO A 17 -18.16 -7.87 -0.29
C PRO A 17 -17.91 -6.39 -0.63
N SER A 18 -18.67 -5.49 0.01
CA SER A 18 -18.57 -4.04 -0.19
C SER A 18 -17.18 -3.47 0.14
N LEU A 19 -16.44 -4.08 1.06
CA LEU A 19 -15.06 -3.73 1.38
C LEU A 19 -14.07 -4.50 0.52
N ALA A 20 -14.29 -5.80 0.30
CA ALA A 20 -13.39 -6.64 -0.49
C ALA A 20 -13.21 -6.12 -1.92
N GLU A 21 -14.29 -5.66 -2.54
CA GLU A 21 -14.31 -5.14 -3.91
C GLU A 21 -13.66 -3.76 -4.02
N LYS A 22 -13.81 -2.91 -3.00
CA LYS A 22 -13.26 -1.55 -2.98
C LYS A 22 -11.82 -1.48 -2.48
N THR A 23 -11.30 -2.56 -1.88
CA THR A 23 -9.95 -2.57 -1.32
C THR A 23 -8.89 -2.77 -2.41
N ARG A 24 -8.18 -1.69 -2.73
CA ARG A 24 -6.98 -1.74 -3.58
C ARG A 24 -5.86 -2.47 -2.83
N LEU A 25 -5.33 -3.54 -3.42
CA LEU A 25 -4.15 -4.24 -2.89
C LEU A 25 -3.03 -4.20 -3.92
N GLU A 26 -1.88 -3.67 -3.49
CA GLU A 26 -0.68 -3.44 -4.27
C GLU A 26 0.56 -3.62 -3.39
N PHE A 27 1.70 -3.86 -4.03
CA PHE A 27 2.99 -3.87 -3.34
C PHE A 27 3.54 -2.45 -3.29
N ALA A 28 4.24 -2.14 -2.19
CA ALA A 28 4.88 -0.84 -2.01
C ALA A 28 5.85 -0.54 -3.16
N HIS A 29 5.60 0.54 -3.90
CA HIS A 29 6.40 0.91 -5.07
C HIS A 29 7.82 1.34 -4.68
N HIS A 30 7.94 2.19 -3.66
CA HIS A 30 9.23 2.69 -3.16
C HIS A 30 9.90 1.75 -2.16
N GLN A 31 9.23 0.65 -1.77
CA GLN A 31 9.74 -0.34 -0.81
C GLN A 31 10.35 0.34 0.43
N ASN A 32 11.55 -0.07 0.84
CA ASN A 32 12.26 0.45 2.00
C ASN A 32 12.67 1.93 1.86
N THR A 33 12.69 2.47 0.64
CA THR A 33 13.08 3.87 0.38
C THR A 33 11.93 4.86 0.65
N ALA A 34 10.69 4.37 0.82
CA ALA A 34 9.53 5.22 1.08
C ALA A 34 9.73 6.14 2.30
N GLY A 35 10.40 5.66 3.35
CA GLY A 35 10.67 6.43 4.56
C GLY A 35 11.62 7.62 4.31
N MET A 36 12.70 7.39 3.57
CA MET A 36 13.66 8.44 3.23
C MET A 36 13.02 9.51 2.35
N LEU A 37 12.23 9.10 1.34
CA LEU A 37 11.50 10.04 0.47
C LEU A 37 10.50 10.86 1.25
N GLY A 38 9.76 10.23 2.17
CA GLY A 38 8.81 10.93 3.04
C GLY A 38 9.49 11.96 3.94
N ALA A 39 10.63 11.61 4.55
CA ALA A 39 11.40 12.53 5.38
C ALA A 39 11.93 13.73 4.57
N TYR A 40 12.43 13.48 3.35
CA TYR A 40 12.89 14.53 2.46
C TYR A 40 11.76 15.49 2.06
N TYR A 41 10.59 14.97 1.65
CA TYR A 41 9.46 15.83 1.29
C TYR A 41 8.94 16.63 2.48
N HIS A 42 8.85 16.02 3.67
CA HIS A 42 8.48 16.72 4.90
C HIS A 42 9.42 17.89 5.21
N PHE A 43 10.73 17.67 5.07
CA PHE A 43 11.74 18.73 5.23
C PHE A 43 11.54 19.86 4.21
N LYS A 44 11.38 19.52 2.92
CA LYS A 44 11.18 20.52 1.86
C LYS A 44 9.91 21.35 2.06
N THR A 45 8.79 20.74 2.46
CA THR A 45 7.53 21.45 2.73
C THR A 45 7.64 22.40 3.92
N LYS A 46 8.44 22.07 4.95
CA LYS A 46 8.62 22.93 6.14
C LYS A 46 9.62 24.07 5.96
N GLN A 47 10.50 23.98 4.96
CA GLN A 47 11.45 25.04 4.62
C GLN A 47 10.93 26.00 3.54
N SER A 48 9.68 25.81 3.10
CA SER A 48 9.02 26.67 2.11
C SER A 48 8.17 27.73 2.80
#